data_AF-A0A3B0C052-F1
#
_entry.id   AF-A0A3B0C052-F1
#
_cell.length_a   1.000
_cell.length_b   1.000
_cell.length_c   1.000
_cell.angle_alpha   90.00
_cell.angle_beta   90.00
_cell.angle_gamma   90.00
#
_symmetry.space_group_name_H-M   'P 1'
#
loop_
_entity.id
_entity.type
_entity.pdbx_description
1 polymer ?
#
loop_
_entity_poly.entity_id
_entity_poly.type
_entity_poly.pdbx_seq_one_letter_code
_entity_poly.pdbx_strand_id
1 'polypeptide(L)'
;MKNNPFPPNDVDRRYLWEMLVNRDILAFVSQDWSIVEDDFIAEGFMGIDAGKQDNVDKWVLKYPSLESYRTEWLSQAEEFAKVDLVEDKEDAFHRVTVLQDIEIQGNFALLHKKFFGPMQKKDGGEIATDWQTLYRCKKVGDEWKIVGFTGYMPLMAKSVDTSRDTGKSLPKNASQHKTAGPYAPVLEVNPGKLVVISGQAAIDKEGNVIGETIEEQTAYTLDNCVLQLASAGCTLQDVFKVNVYIKDLKEWPRFNAVYKHYFVEPKPVRTAVESGLLMTLRVEVEMWAVKN
;
A
#
# COMPACT_ATOMS: atom_id res chain seq x y z
N MET A 1 7.65 8.54 3.60
CA MET A 1 8.14 9.90 3.26
C MET A 1 7.86 10.94 4.36
N LYS A 2 8.83 11.77 4.77
CA LYS A 2 8.58 13.04 5.51
C LYS A 2 8.21 14.21 4.59
N ASN A 3 8.57 14.10 3.32
CA ASN A 3 8.37 15.14 2.34
C ASN A 3 7.12 14.85 1.51
N ASN A 4 6.39 15.91 1.18
CA ASN A 4 5.21 15.86 0.35
C ASN A 4 5.57 15.45 -1.09
N PRO A 5 5.04 14.33 -1.62
CA PRO A 5 5.46 13.77 -2.90
C PRO A 5 4.91 14.52 -4.12
N PHE A 6 3.95 15.42 -3.93
CA PHE A 6 3.29 16.11 -5.03
C PHE A 6 4.09 17.34 -5.49
N PRO A 7 4.12 17.64 -6.80
CA PRO A 7 4.79 18.82 -7.34
C PRO A 7 4.37 20.13 -6.65
N PRO A 8 5.27 21.11 -6.43
CA PRO A 8 4.95 22.36 -5.71
C PRO A 8 3.78 23.17 -6.27
N ASN A 9 3.46 23.01 -7.56
CA ASN A 9 2.34 23.66 -8.23
C ASN A 9 0.99 22.93 -8.05
N ASP A 10 0.98 21.69 -7.56
CA ASP A 10 -0.24 20.94 -7.24
C ASP A 10 -0.68 21.24 -5.80
N VAL A 11 -1.22 22.45 -5.60
CA VAL A 11 -1.58 22.96 -4.28
C VAL A 11 -2.62 22.11 -3.56
N ASP A 12 -3.58 21.52 -4.29
CA ASP A 12 -4.66 20.74 -3.70
C ASP A 12 -4.19 19.37 -3.21
N ARG A 13 -3.44 18.61 -4.02
CA ARG A 13 -2.90 17.32 -3.56
C ARG A 13 -1.88 17.49 -2.46
N ARG A 14 -1.08 18.56 -2.52
CA ARG A 14 -0.15 18.90 -1.44
C ARG A 14 -0.91 19.19 -0.14
N TYR A 15 -1.94 20.03 -0.16
CA TYR A 15 -2.77 20.31 1.02
C TYR A 15 -3.33 19.01 1.61
N LEU A 16 -3.96 18.18 0.78
CA LEU A 16 -4.58 16.93 1.20
C LEU A 16 -3.57 15.95 1.82
N TRP A 17 -2.35 15.90 1.28
CA TRP A 17 -1.26 15.12 1.84
C TRP A 17 -0.80 15.66 3.19
N GLU A 18 -0.62 16.97 3.34
CA GLU A 18 -0.26 17.57 4.64
C GLU A 18 -1.34 17.28 5.71
N MET A 19 -2.61 17.35 5.32
CA MET A 19 -3.76 17.07 6.18
C MET A 19 -3.77 15.62 6.65
N LEU A 20 -3.78 14.67 5.72
CA LEU A 20 -3.98 13.24 6.03
C LEU A 20 -2.70 12.47 6.32
N VAL A 21 -1.51 13.06 6.14
CA VAL A 21 -0.23 12.41 6.47
C VAL A 21 0.45 13.17 7.59
N ASN A 22 0.99 14.36 7.33
CA ASN A 22 1.81 15.07 8.32
C ASN A 22 1.03 15.45 9.58
N ARG A 23 -0.07 16.22 9.45
CA ARG A 23 -0.87 16.65 10.62
C ARG A 23 -1.52 15.49 11.34
N ASP A 24 -2.12 14.55 10.61
CA ASP A 24 -2.75 13.36 11.20
C ASP A 24 -1.75 12.49 11.98
N ILE A 25 -0.55 12.23 11.44
CA ILE A 25 0.49 11.48 12.14
C ILE A 25 0.95 12.23 13.39
N LEU A 26 1.24 13.53 13.26
CA LEU A 26 1.66 14.36 14.39
C LEU A 26 0.63 14.32 15.51
N ALA A 27 -0.64 14.58 15.18
CA ALA A 27 -1.75 14.55 16.12
C ALA A 27 -1.86 13.20 16.82
N PHE A 28 -1.80 12.09 16.07
CA PHE A 28 -1.94 10.74 16.63
C PHE A 28 -0.79 10.41 17.59
N VAL A 29 0.45 10.70 17.20
CA VAL A 29 1.63 10.43 18.02
C VAL A 29 1.66 11.32 19.27
N SER A 30 1.24 12.58 19.16
CA SER A 30 1.16 13.52 20.29
C SER A 30 -0.10 13.34 21.14
N GLN A 31 -1.04 12.48 20.73
CA GLN A 31 -2.37 12.31 21.35
C GLN A 31 -3.16 13.63 21.41
N ASP A 32 -2.92 14.54 20.46
CA ASP A 32 -3.51 15.88 20.46
C ASP A 32 -4.49 16.04 19.30
N TRP A 33 -5.78 15.82 19.59
CA TRP A 33 -6.85 15.99 18.62
C TRP A 33 -6.98 17.43 18.11
N SER A 34 -6.59 18.45 18.89
CA SER A 34 -6.79 19.85 18.52
C SER A 34 -6.03 20.23 17.24
N ILE A 35 -4.98 19.49 16.90
CA ILE A 35 -4.19 19.64 15.67
C ILE A 35 -5.01 19.34 14.42
N VAL A 36 -5.98 18.41 14.51
CA VAL A 36 -6.79 17.94 13.37
C VAL A 36 -8.27 18.26 13.52
N GLU A 37 -8.71 18.84 14.64
CA GLU A 37 -10.12 19.11 14.92
C GLU A 37 -10.78 19.91 13.78
N ASP A 38 -10.09 20.94 13.30
CA ASP A 38 -10.56 21.79 12.20
C ASP A 38 -10.46 21.12 10.83
N ASP A 39 -9.79 19.98 10.67
CA ASP A 39 -9.71 19.25 9.40
C ASP A 39 -11.03 18.50 9.09
N PHE A 40 -12.01 18.47 9.99
CA PHE A 40 -13.28 17.73 9.82
C PHE A 40 -14.49 18.64 9.60
N ILE A 41 -15.45 18.16 8.81
CA ILE A 41 -16.83 18.68 8.79
C ILE A 41 -17.68 17.77 9.66
N ALA A 42 -18.13 18.27 10.82
CA ALA A 42 -18.94 17.49 11.75
C ALA A 42 -20.35 17.17 11.20
N GLU A 43 -20.94 18.11 10.46
CA GLU A 43 -22.28 17.94 9.87
C GLU A 43 -22.27 16.83 8.81
N GLY A 44 -23.04 15.78 9.05
CA GLY A 44 -23.14 14.63 8.14
C GLY A 44 -21.92 13.70 8.16
N PHE A 45 -20.99 13.87 9.11
CA PHE A 45 -19.83 12.98 9.24
C PHE A 45 -20.25 11.54 9.51
N MET A 46 -19.64 10.60 8.80
CA MET A 46 -19.78 9.16 9.08
C MET A 46 -18.50 8.39 8.73
N GLY A 47 -18.13 7.46 9.60
CA GLY A 47 -17.03 6.52 9.41
C GLY A 47 -17.51 5.07 9.39
N ILE A 48 -17.15 4.34 8.34
CA ILE A 48 -17.38 2.90 8.20
C ILE A 48 -16.12 2.15 8.65
N ASP A 49 -16.30 1.13 9.49
CA ASP A 49 -15.23 0.21 9.90
C ASP A 49 -15.35 -1.09 9.10
N ALA A 50 -14.34 -1.37 8.27
CA ALA A 50 -14.24 -2.60 7.49
C ALA A 50 -13.69 -3.78 8.30
N GLY A 51 -13.16 -3.55 9.51
CA GLY A 51 -12.68 -4.58 10.43
C GLY A 51 -11.52 -5.43 9.89
N LYS A 52 -10.77 -4.93 8.89
CA LYS A 52 -9.77 -5.67 8.12
C LYS A 52 -10.34 -6.91 7.42
N GLN A 53 -11.63 -6.89 7.09
CA GLN A 53 -12.34 -8.00 6.42
C GLN A 53 -12.54 -7.70 4.94
N ASP A 54 -12.29 -8.72 4.11
CA ASP A 54 -12.53 -8.67 2.66
C ASP A 54 -14.03 -8.65 2.31
N ASN A 55 -14.91 -9.15 3.19
CA ASN A 55 -16.35 -9.20 2.96
C ASN A 55 -17.03 -7.87 3.33
N VAL A 56 -17.47 -7.13 2.31
CA VAL A 56 -18.17 -5.84 2.45
C VAL A 56 -19.48 -5.95 3.24
N ASP A 57 -20.15 -7.10 3.24
CA ASP A 57 -21.40 -7.32 4.01
C ASP A 57 -21.15 -7.32 5.53
N LYS A 58 -19.89 -7.41 5.97
CA LYS A 58 -19.48 -7.36 7.37
C LYS A 58 -19.05 -5.98 7.84
N TRP A 59 -18.96 -5.01 6.93
CA TRP A 59 -18.55 -3.66 7.27
C TRP A 59 -19.70 -2.95 8.00
N VAL A 60 -19.36 -2.17 9.02
CA VAL A 60 -20.35 -1.56 9.91
C VAL A 60 -20.17 -0.06 9.99
N LEU A 61 -21.28 0.66 10.16
CA LEU A 61 -21.27 2.06 10.56
C LEU A 61 -20.87 2.14 12.04
N LYS A 62 -19.56 2.08 12.32
CA LYS A 62 -19.04 2.16 13.68
C LYS A 62 -19.01 3.60 14.21
N TYR A 63 -18.82 4.56 13.33
CA TYR A 63 -18.68 5.97 13.69
C TYR A 63 -19.80 6.81 13.07
N PRO A 64 -20.99 6.85 13.68
CA PRO A 64 -22.13 7.62 13.16
C PRO A 64 -21.98 9.15 13.34
N SER A 65 -20.94 9.61 14.02
CA SER A 65 -20.65 11.04 14.22
C SER A 65 -19.16 11.30 14.42
N LEU A 66 -18.73 12.56 14.26
CA LEU A 66 -17.34 12.96 14.51
C LEU A 66 -16.93 12.73 15.98
N GLU A 67 -17.85 12.94 16.92
CA GLU A 67 -17.61 12.72 18.36
C GLU A 67 -17.33 11.25 18.67
N SER A 68 -18.09 10.33 18.06
CA SER A 68 -17.86 8.90 18.22
C SER A 68 -16.50 8.46 17.66
N TYR A 69 -16.08 9.05 16.54
CA TYR A 69 -14.77 8.80 15.95
C TYR A 69 -13.64 9.39 16.81
N ARG A 70 -13.76 10.64 17.25
CA ARG A 70 -12.79 11.31 18.13
C ARG A 70 -12.54 10.51 19.41
N THR A 71 -13.60 9.98 20.02
CA THR A 71 -13.49 9.19 21.26
C THR A 71 -12.66 7.93 21.05
N GLU A 72 -12.96 7.17 20.00
CA GLU A 72 -12.18 5.98 19.63
C GLU A 72 -10.74 6.35 19.23
N TRP A 73 -10.56 7.38 18.43
CA TRP A 73 -9.25 7.83 17.94
C TRP A 73 -8.33 8.17 19.12
N LEU A 74 -8.84 8.90 20.12
CA LEU A 74 -8.08 9.23 21.34
C LEU A 74 -7.74 7.98 22.14
N SER A 75 -8.67 7.03 22.26
CA SER A 75 -8.41 5.75 22.93
C SER A 75 -7.32 4.95 22.22
N GLN A 76 -7.32 4.92 20.89
CA GLN A 76 -6.31 4.22 20.10
C GLN A 76 -4.95 4.91 20.19
N ALA A 77 -4.93 6.25 20.18
CA ALA A 77 -3.71 7.03 20.35
C ALA A 77 -3.08 6.80 21.74
N GLU A 78 -3.89 6.78 22.80
CA GLU A 78 -3.43 6.50 24.17
C GLU A 78 -2.90 5.07 24.33
N GLU A 79 -3.56 4.08 23.70
CA GLU A 79 -3.10 2.70 23.69
C GLU A 79 -1.76 2.57 22.93
N PHE A 80 -1.67 3.18 21.75
CA PHE A 80 -0.45 3.17 20.96
C PHE A 80 0.71 3.91 21.62
N ALA A 81 0.43 4.96 22.39
CA ALA A 81 1.44 5.70 23.16
C ALA A 81 2.21 4.79 24.13
N LYS A 82 1.61 3.70 24.60
CA LYS A 82 2.23 2.70 25.49
C LYS A 82 3.17 1.73 24.76
N VAL A 83 3.19 1.75 23.42
CA VAL A 83 4.02 0.85 22.62
C VAL A 83 5.43 1.42 22.45
N ASP A 84 6.45 0.60 22.75
CA ASP A 84 7.85 0.92 22.54
C ASP A 84 8.34 0.39 21.18
N LEU A 85 8.56 1.31 20.23
CA LEU A 85 9.12 0.99 18.91
C LEU A 85 10.65 1.04 18.88
N VAL A 86 11.25 0.29 17.96
CA VAL A 86 12.70 0.31 17.70
C VAL A 86 13.14 1.66 17.12
N GLU A 87 12.29 2.29 16.31
CA GLU A 87 12.49 3.61 15.71
C GLU A 87 11.56 4.66 16.36
N ASP A 88 11.73 5.94 16.02
CA ASP A 88 10.82 7.00 16.46
C ASP A 88 9.40 6.77 15.90
N LYS A 89 8.36 7.12 16.67
CA LYS A 89 6.96 6.82 16.31
C LYS A 89 6.50 7.61 15.09
N GLU A 90 6.87 8.88 15.00
CA GLU A 90 6.53 9.73 13.85
C GLU A 90 7.25 9.20 12.60
N ASP A 91 8.54 8.88 12.72
CA ASP A 91 9.32 8.27 11.64
C ASP A 91 8.72 6.93 11.17
N ALA A 92 8.32 6.07 12.11
CA ALA A 92 7.67 4.79 11.80
C ALA A 92 6.39 4.99 11.00
N PHE A 93 5.52 5.91 11.42
CA PHE A 93 4.29 6.22 10.71
C PHE A 93 4.55 6.82 9.32
N HIS A 94 5.50 7.75 9.18
CA HIS A 94 5.89 8.28 7.86
C HIS A 94 6.46 7.21 6.93
N ARG A 95 7.16 6.21 7.47
CA ARG A 95 7.73 5.12 6.70
C ARG A 95 6.66 4.17 6.17
N VAL A 96 5.68 3.81 7.00
CA VAL A 96 4.63 2.87 6.59
C VAL A 96 3.50 3.53 5.82
N THR A 97 3.29 4.85 5.95
CA THR A 97 2.17 5.57 5.32
C THR A 97 2.49 5.97 3.88
N VAL A 98 1.57 5.64 2.98
CA VAL A 98 1.58 6.07 1.58
C VAL A 98 0.24 6.72 1.24
N LEU A 99 0.27 7.94 0.72
CA LEU A 99 -0.90 8.62 0.16
C LEU A 99 -0.51 9.24 -1.18
N GLN A 100 -1.00 8.64 -2.27
CA GLN A 100 -0.70 9.06 -3.64
C GLN A 100 -1.96 9.10 -4.50
N ASP A 101 -2.84 8.12 -4.34
CA ASP A 101 -4.08 8.04 -5.10
C ASP A 101 -5.09 9.05 -4.54
N ILE A 102 -5.07 10.24 -5.16
CA ILE A 102 -5.95 11.37 -4.85
C ILE A 102 -6.72 11.74 -6.11
N GLU A 103 -8.00 11.39 -6.12
CA GLU A 103 -8.95 11.84 -7.12
C GLU A 103 -9.59 13.15 -6.66
N ILE A 104 -9.56 14.18 -7.52
CA ILE A 104 -10.23 15.46 -7.27
C ILE A 104 -11.22 15.72 -8.39
N GLN A 105 -12.49 15.97 -8.04
CA GLN A 105 -13.55 16.39 -8.94
C GLN A 105 -14.26 17.62 -8.37
N GLY A 106 -13.93 18.80 -8.91
CA GLY A 106 -14.43 20.07 -8.38
C GLY A 106 -14.04 20.25 -6.92
N ASN A 107 -15.03 20.40 -6.04
CA ASN A 107 -14.82 20.59 -4.60
C ASN A 107 -14.85 19.29 -3.80
N PHE A 108 -14.75 18.13 -4.46
CA PHE A 108 -14.75 16.82 -3.81
C PHE A 108 -13.45 16.09 -4.10
N ALA A 109 -12.98 15.33 -3.12
CA ALA A 109 -11.82 14.48 -3.29
C ALA A 109 -12.03 13.10 -2.64
N LEU A 110 -11.47 12.08 -3.28
CA LEU A 110 -11.40 10.71 -2.79
C LEU A 110 -9.93 10.32 -2.65
N LEU A 111 -9.54 9.88 -1.46
CA LEU A 111 -8.14 9.64 -1.11
C LEU A 111 -7.95 8.23 -0.56
N HIS A 112 -6.96 7.51 -1.09
CA HIS A 112 -6.57 6.20 -0.57
C HIS A 112 -5.31 6.33 0.27
N LYS A 113 -5.48 6.42 1.60
CA LYS A 113 -4.37 6.36 2.56
C LYS A 113 -4.05 4.89 2.84
N LYS A 114 -2.88 4.44 2.41
CA LYS A 114 -2.43 3.05 2.53
C LYS A 114 -1.30 2.96 3.55
N PHE A 115 -1.19 1.82 4.22
CA PHE A 115 -0.16 1.56 5.21
C PHE A 115 0.53 0.23 4.85
N PHE A 116 1.87 0.21 4.76
CA PHE A 116 2.65 -0.93 4.30
C PHE A 116 3.75 -1.32 5.28
N GLY A 117 3.85 -2.62 5.54
CA GLY A 117 4.92 -3.24 6.31
C GLY A 117 4.72 -3.15 7.82
N PRO A 118 5.49 -3.92 8.59
CA PRO A 118 5.37 -3.90 10.05
C PRO A 118 6.08 -2.69 10.67
N MET A 119 5.62 -2.30 11.87
CA MET A 119 6.42 -1.53 12.82
C MET A 119 7.05 -2.48 13.84
N GLN A 120 8.34 -2.32 14.10
CA GLN A 120 9.10 -3.20 14.99
C GLN A 120 9.06 -2.68 16.42
N LYS A 121 8.64 -3.51 17.37
CA LYS A 121 8.65 -3.20 18.80
C LYS A 121 10.01 -3.57 19.41
N LYS A 122 10.42 -2.88 20.48
CA LYS A 122 11.68 -3.15 21.20
C LYS A 122 11.71 -4.53 21.85
N ASP A 123 10.55 -5.11 22.16
CA ASP A 123 10.40 -6.47 22.70
C ASP A 123 10.58 -7.57 21.62
N GLY A 124 10.84 -7.20 20.37
CA GLY A 124 11.00 -8.12 19.24
C GLY A 124 9.68 -8.52 18.57
N GLY A 125 8.53 -8.01 19.03
CA GLY A 125 7.25 -8.19 18.35
C GLY A 125 7.03 -7.19 17.21
N GLU A 126 6.00 -7.43 16.40
CA GLU A 126 5.63 -6.57 15.27
C GLU A 126 4.21 -6.05 15.38
N ILE A 127 3.96 -4.84 14.89
CA ILE A 127 2.62 -4.29 14.68
C ILE A 127 2.32 -4.37 13.18
N ALA A 128 1.28 -5.12 12.82
CA ALA A 128 0.82 -5.22 11.44
C ALA A 128 0.09 -3.94 11.02
N THR A 129 0.67 -3.20 10.06
CA THR A 129 0.08 -1.97 9.52
C THR A 129 -0.56 -2.16 8.15
N ASP A 130 -0.58 -3.38 7.61
CA ASP A 130 -1.06 -3.68 6.26
C ASP A 130 -2.59 -3.52 6.12
N TRP A 131 -3.06 -2.29 5.97
CA TRP A 131 -4.45 -1.91 5.72
C TRP A 131 -4.52 -0.55 5.02
N GLN A 132 -5.73 -0.13 4.63
CA GLN A 132 -5.95 1.17 4.00
C GLN A 132 -7.24 1.82 4.49
N THR A 133 -7.35 3.13 4.25
CA THR A 133 -8.54 3.93 4.49
C THR A 133 -8.88 4.76 3.26
N LEU A 134 -10.16 4.74 2.90
CA LEU A 134 -10.73 5.60 1.87
C LEU A 134 -11.31 6.85 2.53
N TYR A 135 -10.68 7.99 2.35
CA TYR A 135 -11.17 9.27 2.85
C TYR A 135 -11.99 9.98 1.78
N ARG A 136 -13.14 10.50 2.19
CA ARG A 136 -13.98 11.39 1.42
C ARG A 136 -13.75 12.80 1.95
N CYS A 137 -13.38 13.72 1.07
CA CYS A 137 -13.05 15.09 1.42
C CYS A 137 -13.86 16.08 0.58
N LYS A 138 -14.09 17.25 1.16
CA LYS A 138 -14.78 18.38 0.51
C LYS A 138 -13.97 19.66 0.73
N LYS A 139 -13.89 20.49 -0.29
CA LYS A 139 -13.30 21.83 -0.22
C LYS A 139 -14.33 22.83 0.30
N VAL A 140 -13.96 23.60 1.32
CA VAL A 140 -14.76 24.67 1.93
C VAL A 140 -13.91 25.94 1.92
N GLY A 141 -14.26 26.89 1.05
CA GLY A 141 -13.35 28.00 0.74
C GLY A 141 -12.07 27.48 0.09
N ASP A 142 -10.93 27.81 0.69
CA ASP A 142 -9.60 27.36 0.23
C ASP A 142 -9.08 26.13 1.00
N GLU A 143 -9.85 25.60 1.95
CA GLU A 143 -9.45 24.51 2.83
C GLU A 143 -10.11 23.19 2.41
N TRP A 144 -9.34 22.11 2.37
CA TRP A 144 -9.91 20.77 2.31
C TRP A 144 -10.28 20.28 3.71
N LYS A 145 -11.41 19.58 3.78
CA LYS A 145 -11.94 19.00 5.03
C LYS A 145 -12.38 17.56 4.79
N ILE A 146 -12.27 16.74 5.83
CA ILE A 146 -12.72 15.35 5.86
C ILE A 146 -14.23 15.33 6.18
N VAL A 147 -15.01 14.71 5.30
CA VAL A 147 -16.47 14.53 5.50
C VAL A 147 -16.82 13.11 5.97
N GLY A 148 -15.87 12.18 5.90
CA GLY A 148 -16.06 10.81 6.36
C GLY A 148 -15.03 9.87 5.75
N PHE A 149 -15.05 8.61 6.20
CA PHE A 149 -14.10 7.61 5.72
C PHE A 149 -14.70 6.21 5.70
N THR A 150 -14.02 5.29 5.00
CA THR A 150 -14.17 3.84 5.14
C THR A 150 -12.79 3.28 5.48
N GLY A 151 -12.61 2.88 6.73
CA GLY A 151 -11.31 2.62 7.34
C GLY A 151 -11.09 1.16 7.63
N TYR A 152 -9.85 0.83 7.98
CA TYR A 152 -9.43 -0.55 8.29
C TYR A 152 -9.74 -1.53 7.16
N MET A 153 -9.73 -1.10 5.90
CA MET A 153 -9.91 -1.99 4.76
C MET A 153 -8.64 -2.82 4.55
N PRO A 154 -8.73 -4.07 4.07
CA PRO A 154 -7.55 -4.80 3.63
C PRO A 154 -6.85 -4.04 2.49
N LEU A 155 -5.51 -4.05 2.44
CA LEU A 155 -4.71 -3.38 1.39
C LEU A 155 -5.09 -3.82 -0.03
N MET A 156 -5.47 -5.09 -0.18
CA MET A 156 -5.95 -5.68 -1.42
C MET A 156 -7.13 -6.57 -1.04
N ALA A 157 -8.27 -6.42 -1.74
CA ALA A 157 -9.34 -7.39 -1.61
C ALA A 157 -8.82 -8.75 -2.07
N LYS A 158 -8.85 -9.77 -1.21
CA LYS A 158 -8.57 -11.15 -1.61
C LYS A 158 -9.76 -11.73 -2.41
N SER A 159 -10.19 -11.06 -3.48
CA SER A 159 -11.05 -11.71 -4.47
C SER A 159 -10.18 -12.58 -5.37
N VAL A 160 -9.58 -13.61 -4.78
CA VAL A 160 -9.02 -14.71 -5.55
C VAL A 160 -10.20 -15.56 -5.95
N ASP A 161 -10.64 -15.44 -7.20
CA ASP A 161 -11.51 -16.45 -7.78
C ASP A 161 -10.71 -17.76 -7.87
N THR A 162 -10.81 -18.59 -6.84
CA THR A 162 -10.14 -19.89 -6.77
C THR A 162 -10.69 -20.90 -7.78
N SER A 163 -11.78 -20.57 -8.49
CA SER A 163 -12.32 -21.39 -9.56
C SER A 163 -11.63 -21.14 -10.91
N ARG A 164 -10.87 -20.05 -11.04
CA ARG A 164 -10.12 -19.72 -12.24
C ARG A 164 -8.90 -20.64 -12.36
N ASP A 165 -8.85 -21.45 -13.42
CA ASP A 165 -7.61 -22.09 -13.84
C ASP A 165 -6.61 -20.97 -14.16
N THR A 166 -5.46 -20.97 -13.47
CA THR A 166 -4.38 -19.99 -13.66
C THR A 166 -3.31 -20.49 -14.62
N GLY A 167 -3.47 -21.71 -15.15
CA GLY A 167 -2.56 -22.29 -16.14
C GLY A 167 -1.18 -22.61 -15.54
N LYS A 168 -1.03 -22.49 -14.21
CA LYS A 168 0.18 -22.78 -13.45
C LYS A 168 -0.14 -23.59 -12.19
N SER A 169 0.72 -24.53 -11.83
CA SER A 169 0.55 -25.38 -10.64
C SER A 169 1.89 -25.71 -9.97
N LEU A 170 1.86 -25.97 -8.67
CA LEU A 170 3.03 -26.44 -7.93
C LEU A 170 3.13 -27.98 -8.06
N PRO A 171 4.26 -28.54 -8.53
CA PRO A 171 4.48 -29.98 -8.52
C PRO A 171 4.38 -30.57 -7.10
N LYS A 172 3.81 -31.78 -6.96
CA LYS A 172 3.55 -32.42 -5.65
C LYS A 172 4.78 -32.53 -4.72
N ASN A 173 5.98 -32.62 -5.28
CA ASN A 173 7.22 -32.81 -4.52
C ASN A 173 8.10 -31.55 -4.47
N ALA A 174 7.57 -30.39 -4.88
CA ALA A 174 8.26 -29.13 -4.81
C ALA A 174 8.52 -28.74 -3.33
N SER A 175 9.76 -28.40 -2.99
CA SER A 175 10.14 -27.97 -1.65
C SER A 175 11.18 -26.85 -1.72
N GLN A 176 11.41 -26.16 -0.59
CA GLN A 176 12.25 -24.97 -0.55
C GLN A 176 12.97 -24.84 0.80
N HIS A 177 14.10 -24.14 0.81
CA HIS A 177 14.91 -23.87 1.98
C HIS A 177 14.23 -22.93 3.01
N LYS A 178 14.55 -23.08 4.30
CA LYS A 178 13.92 -22.36 5.43
C LYS A 178 14.02 -20.82 5.42
N THR A 179 15.00 -20.23 4.72
CA THR A 179 15.11 -18.76 4.59
C THR A 179 14.51 -18.22 3.30
N ALA A 180 13.84 -19.06 2.49
CA ALA A 180 13.25 -18.59 1.26
C ALA A 180 12.13 -17.58 1.50
N GLY A 181 12.17 -16.50 0.71
CA GLY A 181 11.13 -15.49 0.68
C GLY A 181 9.85 -15.96 -0.02
N PRO A 182 8.90 -15.04 -0.27
CA PRO A 182 7.60 -15.36 -0.84
C PRO A 182 7.67 -15.67 -2.35
N TYR A 183 8.18 -16.84 -2.74
CA TYR A 183 8.22 -17.33 -4.12
C TYR A 183 8.13 -18.86 -4.19
N ALA A 184 7.64 -19.39 -5.30
CA ALA A 184 7.62 -20.84 -5.53
C ALA A 184 9.01 -21.35 -5.95
N PRO A 185 9.44 -22.56 -5.52
CA PRO A 185 10.67 -23.19 -6.01
C PRO A 185 10.59 -23.61 -7.49
N VAL A 186 9.41 -24.02 -7.95
CA VAL A 186 9.13 -24.49 -9.32
C VAL A 186 7.63 -24.41 -9.59
N LEU A 187 7.25 -24.19 -10.84
CA LEU A 187 5.86 -24.28 -11.33
C LEU A 187 5.82 -25.06 -12.64
N GLU A 188 4.76 -25.87 -12.83
CA GLU A 188 4.33 -26.34 -14.15
C GLU A 188 3.43 -25.28 -14.78
N VAL A 189 3.55 -25.07 -16.10
CA VAL A 189 2.81 -24.01 -16.82
C VAL A 189 2.29 -24.56 -18.15
N ASN A 190 1.03 -24.29 -18.48
CA ASN A 190 0.41 -24.65 -19.77
C ASN A 190 0.56 -23.50 -20.79
N PRO A 191 1.39 -23.60 -21.84
CA PRO A 191 1.77 -22.44 -22.66
C PRO A 191 0.75 -22.08 -23.77
N GLY A 192 -0.50 -21.76 -23.40
CA GLY A 192 -1.54 -21.36 -24.37
C GLY A 192 -1.31 -19.98 -25.00
N LYS A 193 -0.89 -18.98 -24.20
CA LYS A 193 -0.48 -17.63 -24.64
C LYS A 193 0.51 -17.04 -23.62
N LEU A 194 1.80 -16.97 -23.98
CA LEU A 194 2.82 -16.35 -23.14
C LEU A 194 2.72 -14.81 -23.23
N VAL A 195 2.68 -14.16 -22.07
CA VAL A 195 2.75 -12.70 -21.92
C VAL A 195 4.03 -12.37 -21.15
N VAL A 196 4.84 -11.48 -21.71
CA VAL A 196 6.06 -11.00 -21.06
C VAL A 196 5.98 -9.47 -21.00
N ILE A 197 6.26 -8.91 -19.83
CA ILE A 197 6.36 -7.46 -19.66
C ILE A 197 7.83 -7.10 -19.46
N SER A 198 8.26 -6.00 -20.07
CA SER A 198 9.58 -5.42 -19.83
C SER A 198 9.74 -5.00 -18.37
N GLY A 199 11.00 -4.79 -17.95
CA GLY A 199 11.30 -4.22 -16.64
C GLY A 199 10.48 -2.96 -16.38
N GLN A 200 9.61 -3.05 -15.37
CA GLN A 200 8.89 -1.91 -14.83
C GLN A 200 9.69 -1.35 -13.66
N ALA A 201 9.59 -0.05 -13.48
CA ALA A 201 10.19 0.67 -12.38
C ALA A 201 9.21 1.74 -11.87
N ALA A 202 9.60 2.46 -10.82
CA ALA A 202 8.82 3.54 -10.24
C ALA A 202 8.90 4.82 -11.11
N ILE A 203 8.41 4.75 -12.36
CA ILE A 203 8.40 5.85 -13.31
C ILE A 203 6.96 6.14 -13.72
N ASP A 204 6.55 7.41 -13.67
CA ASP A 204 5.23 7.87 -14.12
C ASP A 204 5.14 8.02 -15.66
N LYS A 205 3.98 8.48 -16.17
CA LYS A 205 3.76 8.61 -17.63
C LYS A 205 4.55 9.76 -18.24
N GLU A 206 4.93 10.72 -17.42
CA GLU A 206 5.69 11.91 -17.76
C GLU A 206 7.21 11.65 -17.73
N GLY A 207 7.63 10.49 -17.21
CA GLY A 207 9.02 10.05 -17.14
C GLY A 207 9.74 10.39 -15.83
N ASN A 208 9.02 10.84 -14.80
CA ASN A 208 9.59 11.15 -13.49
C ASN A 208 9.72 9.89 -12.64
N VAL A 209 10.80 9.80 -11.85
CA VAL A 209 10.94 8.75 -10.84
C VAL A 209 10.09 9.12 -9.61
N ILE A 210 9.21 8.21 -9.21
CA ILE A 210 8.28 8.38 -8.10
C ILE A 210 8.82 7.68 -6.85
N GLY A 211 8.85 8.42 -5.73
CA GLY A 211 9.23 7.89 -4.42
C GLY A 211 10.75 7.88 -4.17
N GLU A 212 11.12 8.01 -2.90
CA GLU A 212 12.53 8.10 -2.46
C GLU A 212 12.98 6.85 -1.69
N THR A 213 12.03 6.07 -1.17
CA THR A 213 12.27 4.84 -0.41
C THR A 213 12.06 3.58 -1.24
N ILE A 214 12.61 2.45 -0.79
CA ILE A 214 12.40 1.16 -1.45
C ILE A 214 10.93 0.75 -1.43
N GLU A 215 10.17 1.03 -0.37
CA GLU A 215 8.77 0.65 -0.25
C GLU A 215 7.90 1.38 -1.28
N GLU A 216 8.08 2.70 -1.38
CA GLU A 216 7.36 3.55 -2.33
C GLU A 216 7.66 3.13 -3.78
N GLN A 217 8.95 2.95 -4.10
CA GLN A 217 9.34 2.51 -5.43
C GLN A 217 8.90 1.08 -5.74
N THR A 218 8.88 0.17 -4.74
CA THR A 218 8.38 -1.21 -4.93
C THR A 218 6.89 -1.22 -5.21
N ALA A 219 6.11 -0.45 -4.44
CA ALA A 219 4.66 -0.37 -4.64
C ALA A 219 4.35 0.17 -6.05
N TYR A 220 4.94 1.30 -6.43
CA TYR A 220 4.71 1.90 -7.75
C TYR A 220 5.16 0.99 -8.89
N THR A 221 6.31 0.31 -8.73
CA THR A 221 6.81 -0.65 -9.72
C THR A 221 5.84 -1.81 -9.92
N LEU A 222 5.29 -2.36 -8.84
CA LEU A 222 4.33 -3.47 -8.91
C LEU A 222 2.96 -3.02 -9.45
N ASP A 223 2.51 -1.80 -9.14
CA ASP A 223 1.32 -1.20 -9.74
C ASP A 223 1.50 -1.00 -11.25
N ASN A 224 2.67 -0.54 -11.70
CA ASN A 224 3.00 -0.48 -13.12
C ASN A 224 2.96 -1.88 -13.77
N CYS A 225 3.49 -2.92 -13.12
CA CYS A 225 3.35 -4.30 -13.60
C CYS A 225 1.89 -4.74 -13.75
N VAL A 226 1.03 -4.42 -12.76
CA VAL A 226 -0.42 -4.72 -12.82
C VAL A 226 -1.06 -4.04 -14.03
N LEU A 227 -0.75 -2.77 -14.27
CA LEU A 227 -1.27 -2.02 -15.43
C LEU A 227 -0.85 -2.64 -16.77
N GLN A 228 0.42 -3.05 -16.91
CA GLN A 228 0.90 -3.68 -18.14
C GLN A 228 0.27 -5.06 -18.36
N LEU A 229 0.17 -5.90 -17.32
CA LEU A 229 -0.51 -7.19 -17.41
C LEU A 229 -1.98 -7.02 -17.81
N ALA A 230 -2.67 -6.05 -17.21
CA ALA A 230 -4.08 -5.76 -17.51
C ALA A 230 -4.28 -5.37 -18.99
N SER A 231 -3.34 -4.66 -19.61
CA SER A 231 -3.40 -4.33 -21.05
C SER A 231 -3.39 -5.57 -21.95
N ALA A 232 -2.79 -6.67 -21.49
CA ALA A 232 -2.80 -7.96 -22.17
C ALA A 232 -3.99 -8.86 -21.73
N GLY A 233 -4.84 -8.41 -20.81
CA GLY A 233 -5.92 -9.19 -20.21
C GLY A 233 -5.44 -10.21 -19.17
N CYS A 234 -4.25 -9.99 -18.60
CA CYS A 234 -3.69 -10.78 -17.50
C CYS A 234 -3.86 -10.06 -16.15
N THR A 235 -3.69 -10.84 -15.10
CA THR A 235 -3.64 -10.42 -13.70
C THR A 235 -2.36 -10.98 -13.06
N LEU A 236 -2.05 -10.59 -11.82
CA LEU A 236 -0.92 -11.17 -11.09
C LEU A 236 -1.05 -12.69 -10.85
N GLN A 237 -2.27 -13.23 -10.91
CA GLN A 237 -2.50 -14.67 -10.79
C GLN A 237 -1.96 -15.43 -12.00
N ASP A 238 -1.88 -14.79 -13.16
CA ASP A 238 -1.39 -15.40 -14.40
C ASP A 238 0.17 -15.41 -14.44
N VAL A 239 0.83 -14.63 -13.57
CA VAL A 239 2.30 -14.51 -13.51
C VAL A 239 2.95 -15.76 -12.92
N PHE A 240 3.83 -16.42 -13.65
CA PHE A 240 4.56 -17.59 -13.18
C PHE A 240 6.04 -17.32 -12.90
N LYS A 241 6.65 -16.30 -13.51
CA LYS A 241 8.06 -15.93 -13.28
C LYS A 241 8.21 -14.44 -13.04
N VAL A 242 9.02 -14.10 -12.05
CA VAL A 242 9.45 -12.73 -11.76
C VAL A 242 10.98 -12.67 -11.71
N ASN A 243 11.58 -11.65 -12.33
CA ASN A 243 12.96 -11.25 -12.06
C ASN A 243 12.95 -9.87 -11.40
N VAL A 244 13.66 -9.77 -10.28
CA VAL A 244 13.78 -8.55 -9.48
C VAL A 244 15.23 -8.09 -9.52
N TYR A 245 15.44 -6.85 -9.93
CA TYR A 245 16.74 -6.19 -9.89
C TYR A 245 16.66 -5.10 -8.83
N ILE A 246 17.45 -5.22 -7.77
CA ILE A 246 17.46 -4.27 -6.65
C ILE A 246 18.80 -3.54 -6.59
N LYS A 247 18.79 -2.24 -6.24
CA LYS A 247 20.01 -1.42 -6.22
C LYS A 247 20.94 -1.75 -5.05
N ASP A 248 20.37 -2.08 -3.89
CA ASP A 248 21.08 -2.47 -2.67
C ASP A 248 20.31 -3.61 -1.99
N LEU A 249 20.93 -4.80 -1.90
CA LEU A 249 20.31 -5.98 -1.28
C LEU A 249 20.05 -5.80 0.22
N LYS A 250 20.62 -4.78 0.90
CA LYS A 250 20.24 -4.45 2.28
C LYS A 250 18.77 -4.04 2.39
N GLU A 251 18.17 -3.55 1.31
CA GLU A 251 16.76 -3.16 1.26
C GLU A 251 15.82 -4.37 1.05
N TRP A 252 16.37 -5.57 0.86
CA TRP A 252 15.62 -6.79 0.57
C TRP A 252 14.48 -7.13 1.55
N PRO A 253 14.64 -7.01 2.89
CA PRO A 253 13.54 -7.26 3.81
C PRO A 253 12.36 -6.30 3.60
N ARG A 254 12.66 -5.02 3.34
CA ARG A 254 11.67 -3.96 3.12
C ARG A 254 10.95 -4.13 1.78
N PHE A 255 11.69 -4.48 0.72
CA PHE A 255 11.11 -4.88 -0.56
C PHE A 255 10.12 -6.05 -0.40
N ASN A 256 10.52 -7.13 0.29
CA ASN A 256 9.67 -8.31 0.49
C ASN A 256 8.42 -8.01 1.32
N ALA A 257 8.50 -7.07 2.26
CA ALA A 257 7.36 -6.62 3.03
C ALA A 257 6.26 -6.05 2.13
N VAL A 258 6.61 -5.31 1.07
CA VAL A 258 5.65 -4.82 0.07
C VAL A 258 5.24 -5.94 -0.90
N TYR A 259 6.20 -6.67 -1.46
CA TYR A 259 5.98 -7.69 -2.50
C TYR A 259 4.98 -8.78 -2.09
N LYS A 260 5.00 -9.24 -0.82
CA LYS A 260 4.11 -10.30 -0.34
C LYS A 260 2.62 -9.94 -0.41
N HIS A 261 2.27 -8.66 -0.53
CA HIS A 261 0.89 -8.20 -0.66
C HIS A 261 0.34 -8.33 -2.08
N TYR A 262 1.21 -8.32 -3.08
CA TYR A 262 0.83 -8.41 -4.49
C TYR A 262 0.65 -9.87 -4.94
N PHE A 263 1.42 -10.80 -4.37
CA PHE A 263 1.40 -12.20 -4.79
C PHE A 263 0.83 -13.12 -3.71
N VAL A 264 -0.35 -13.66 -4.02
CA VAL A 264 -1.01 -14.75 -3.29
C VAL A 264 -0.59 -16.12 -3.84
N GLU A 265 -0.91 -17.20 -3.13
CA GLU A 265 -0.63 -18.56 -3.60
C GLU A 265 -1.52 -18.97 -4.78
N PRO A 266 -1.00 -19.71 -5.78
CA PRO A 266 0.41 -20.07 -5.95
C PRO A 266 1.27 -18.87 -6.40
N LYS A 267 2.30 -18.56 -5.61
CA LYS A 267 3.24 -17.46 -5.91
C LYS A 267 4.08 -17.78 -7.15
N PRO A 268 4.54 -16.78 -7.93
CA PRO A 268 5.45 -17.03 -9.04
C PRO A 268 6.81 -17.56 -8.54
N VAL A 269 7.52 -18.26 -9.42
CA VAL A 269 8.96 -18.48 -9.23
C VAL A 269 9.68 -17.13 -9.37
N ARG A 270 10.72 -16.89 -8.57
CA ARG A 270 11.37 -15.58 -8.50
C ARG A 270 12.89 -15.71 -8.46
N THR A 271 13.56 -14.79 -9.14
CA THR A 271 14.99 -14.55 -8.99
C THR A 271 15.20 -13.10 -8.60
N ALA A 272 16.10 -12.84 -7.67
CA ALA A 272 16.47 -11.49 -7.26
C ALA A 272 17.99 -11.35 -7.23
N VAL A 273 18.50 -10.24 -7.76
CA VAL A 273 19.93 -9.92 -7.79
C VAL A 273 20.14 -8.44 -7.49
N GLU A 274 21.29 -8.11 -6.91
CA GLU A 274 21.76 -6.72 -6.87
C GLU A 274 22.21 -6.29 -8.27
N SER A 275 21.83 -5.10 -8.72
CA SER A 275 22.19 -4.58 -10.03
C SER A 275 22.35 -3.06 -10.05
N GLY A 276 23.12 -2.55 -11.02
CA GLY A 276 23.07 -1.14 -11.37
C GLY A 276 21.73 -0.82 -12.06
N LEU A 277 21.00 0.15 -11.52
CA LEU A 277 19.77 0.68 -12.11
C LEU A 277 19.96 2.11 -12.63
N LEU A 278 19.13 2.50 -13.60
CA LEU A 278 19.10 3.85 -14.15
C LEU A 278 18.56 4.87 -13.14
N MET A 279 18.94 6.14 -13.30
CA MET A 279 18.41 7.25 -12.50
C MET A 279 18.56 6.99 -10.98
N THR A 280 17.58 7.42 -10.17
CA THR A 280 17.48 7.17 -8.72
C THR A 280 16.66 5.91 -8.40
N LEU A 281 16.54 4.98 -9.36
CA LEU A 281 15.78 3.75 -9.16
C LEU A 281 16.46 2.84 -8.14
N ARG A 282 15.64 2.27 -7.27
CA ARG A 282 16.01 1.30 -6.24
C ARG A 282 15.60 -0.11 -6.62
N VAL A 283 14.57 -0.26 -7.46
CA VAL A 283 14.08 -1.56 -7.92
C VAL A 283 13.53 -1.50 -9.34
N GLU A 284 13.74 -2.58 -10.08
CA GLU A 284 13.14 -2.86 -11.38
C GLU A 284 12.63 -4.30 -11.41
N VAL A 285 11.46 -4.54 -11.97
CA VAL A 285 10.79 -5.86 -11.97
C VAL A 285 10.28 -6.19 -13.36
N GLU A 286 10.66 -7.35 -13.89
CA GLU A 286 10.02 -7.94 -15.07
C GLU A 286 9.20 -9.18 -14.68
N MET A 287 8.17 -9.47 -15.47
CA MET A 287 7.26 -10.59 -15.21
C MET A 287 6.92 -11.36 -16.48
N TRP A 288 6.76 -12.67 -16.31
CA TRP A 288 6.25 -13.57 -17.33
C TRP A 288 4.97 -14.20 -16.81
N ALA A 289 3.93 -14.15 -17.62
CA ALA A 289 2.60 -14.64 -17.33
C ALA A 289 2.09 -15.54 -18.45
N VAL A 290 1.11 -16.37 -18.15
CA VAL A 290 0.37 -17.12 -19.15
C VAL A 290 -1.08 -16.67 -19.13
N LYS A 291 -1.53 -16.16 -20.27
CA LYS A 291 -2.93 -15.79 -20.47
C LYS A 291 -3.73 -17.06 -20.76
N ASN A 292 -4.65 -17.38 -19.87
CA ASN A 292 -5.70 -18.37 -20.11
C ASN A 292 -6.85 -17.80 -20.95
#